data_AF-A0A9X1MCV8-F1
#
_entry.id   AF-A0A9X1MCV8-F1
#
_cell.length_a   1.000
_cell.length_b   1.000
_cell.length_c   1.000
_cell.angle_alpha   90.00
_cell.angle_beta   90.00
_cell.angle_gamma   90.00
#
_symmetry.space_group_name_H-M   'P 1'
#
loop_
_entity.id
_entity.type
_entity.pdbx_description
1 polymer ?
#
loop_
_entity_poly.entity_id
_entity_poly.type
_entity_poly.pdbx_seq_one_letter_code
_entity_poly.pdbx_strand_id
1 'polypeptide(L)'
;MASLTHTGKPKTVQFAMISVWLVAGLAVLGSAVESFVTLSGRTPLAFGGADPRVQLISLPQINQAQLREGAVGYLVDIPLWLRALCAAPALLYVALALVAAVLLTRILREISAGRPFAAPVRKNMMALSLILIGAGLLYGTLDAAAGRAVFEVASDFRTEDFPLGADYAVISTDAPRWPYFMITSGVVGLALSSAFKAGGRLQEENDGLV
;
A
#
# COMPACT_ATOMS: atom_id res chain seq x y z
N MET A 1 -39.35 3.50 -37.93
CA MET A 1 -38.93 3.89 -36.57
C MET A 1 -37.56 3.28 -36.33
N ALA A 2 -36.50 4.09 -36.41
CA ALA A 2 -35.11 3.62 -36.29
C ALA A 2 -34.71 3.51 -34.80
N SER A 3 -34.39 2.28 -34.39
CA SER A 3 -33.80 1.97 -33.09
C SER A 3 -32.35 2.49 -33.04
N LEU A 4 -32.13 3.60 -32.34
CA LEU A 4 -30.81 4.10 -32.01
C LEU A 4 -30.23 3.26 -30.88
N THR A 5 -29.56 2.17 -31.25
CA THR A 5 -28.72 1.39 -30.35
C THR A 5 -27.42 2.14 -30.07
N HIS A 6 -27.45 3.03 -29.07
CA HIS A 6 -26.23 3.62 -28.49
C HIS A 6 -25.46 2.54 -27.72
N THR A 7 -24.67 1.74 -28.43
CA THR A 7 -23.77 0.67 -27.91
C THR A 7 -22.38 1.20 -27.56
N GLY A 8 -22.28 2.46 -27.13
CA GLY A 8 -21.03 3.01 -26.62
C GLY A 8 -20.91 2.74 -25.12
N LYS A 9 -19.89 2.00 -24.69
CA LYS A 9 -19.51 1.97 -23.27
C LYS A 9 -19.42 3.42 -22.77
N PRO A 10 -20.01 3.78 -21.63
CA PRO A 10 -19.95 5.15 -21.13
C PRO A 10 -18.49 5.55 -20.93
N LYS A 11 -18.03 6.57 -21.68
CA LYS A 11 -16.64 7.05 -21.69
C LYS A 11 -16.08 7.31 -20.28
N THR A 12 -16.96 7.66 -19.35
CA THR A 12 -16.67 7.88 -17.92
C THR A 12 -16.13 6.64 -17.22
N VAL A 13 -16.67 5.44 -17.50
CA VAL A 13 -16.25 4.20 -16.82
C VAL A 13 -14.90 3.70 -17.36
N GLN A 14 -14.63 3.92 -18.65
CA GLN A 14 -13.32 3.63 -19.23
C GLN A 14 -12.24 4.55 -18.64
N PHE A 15 -12.54 5.84 -18.49
CA PHE A 15 -11.64 6.78 -17.83
C PHE A 15 -11.36 6.37 -16.38
N ALA A 16 -12.40 5.98 -15.63
CA ALA A 16 -12.25 5.49 -14.25
C ALA A 16 -11.34 4.25 -14.17
N MET A 17 -11.48 3.27 -15.07
CA MET A 17 -10.61 2.10 -15.12
C MET A 17 -9.15 2.47 -15.41
N ILE A 18 -8.91 3.36 -16.37
CA ILE A 18 -7.55 3.83 -16.70
C ILE A 18 -6.93 4.51 -15.48
N SER A 19 -7.68 5.41 -14.82
CA SER A 19 -7.22 6.09 -13.61
C SER A 19 -6.89 5.11 -12.48
N VAL A 20 -7.69 4.06 -12.27
CA VAL A 20 -7.42 3.02 -11.27
C VAL A 20 -6.07 2.34 -11.55
N TRP A 21 -5.82 1.92 -12.80
CA TRP A 21 -4.57 1.26 -13.16
C TRP A 21 -3.37 2.19 -13.14
N LEU A 22 -3.55 3.45 -13.54
CA LEU A 22 -2.50 4.46 -13.46
C LEU A 22 -2.07 4.70 -12.01
N VAL A 23 -3.04 4.93 -11.12
CA VAL A 23 -2.78 5.15 -9.69
C VAL A 23 -2.16 3.91 -9.06
N ALA A 24 -2.69 2.71 -9.35
CA ALA A 24 -2.12 1.47 -8.85
C ALA A 24 -0.70 1.24 -9.37
N GLY A 25 -0.43 1.54 -10.65
CA GLY A 25 0.90 1.42 -11.25
C GLY A 25 1.91 2.36 -10.61
N LEU A 26 1.53 3.62 -10.37
CA LEU A 26 2.39 4.59 -9.67
C LEU A 26 2.65 4.18 -8.22
N ALA A 27 1.61 3.73 -7.51
CA ALA A 27 1.70 3.21 -6.15
C ALA A 27 2.65 2.00 -6.07
N VAL A 28 2.47 1.02 -6.95
CA VAL A 28 3.35 -0.17 -7.04
C VAL A 28 4.78 0.22 -7.36
N LEU A 29 5.01 1.12 -8.31
CA LEU A 29 6.34 1.55 -8.69
C LEU A 29 7.06 2.24 -7.52
N GLY A 30 6.39 3.16 -6.84
CA GLY A 30 6.94 3.87 -5.67
C GLY A 30 7.31 2.90 -4.55
N SER A 31 6.38 2.03 -4.15
CA SER A 31 6.63 1.06 -3.08
C SER A 31 7.64 -0.02 -3.48
N ALA A 32 7.71 -0.41 -4.75
CA ALA A 32 8.73 -1.35 -5.23
C ALA A 32 10.13 -0.73 -5.16
N VAL A 33 10.29 0.55 -5.51
CA VAL A 33 11.55 1.27 -5.36
C VAL A 33 11.93 1.38 -3.88
N GLU A 34 10.99 1.75 -3.01
CA GLU A 34 11.23 1.83 -1.56
C GLU A 34 11.65 0.48 -0.97
N SER A 35 10.94 -0.60 -1.31
CA SER A 35 11.31 -1.96 -0.88
C SER A 35 12.68 -2.36 -1.42
N PHE A 36 13.00 -2.03 -2.68
CA PHE A 36 14.30 -2.32 -3.26
C PHE A 36 15.43 -1.58 -2.54
N VAL A 37 15.26 -0.27 -2.30
CA VAL A 37 16.25 0.54 -1.58
C VAL A 37 16.44 0.02 -0.16
N THR A 38 15.33 -0.27 0.52
CA THR A 38 15.35 -0.76 1.91
C THR A 38 16.06 -2.12 2.02
N LEU A 39 15.75 -3.06 1.12
CA LEU A 39 16.35 -4.39 1.11
C LEU A 39 17.83 -4.36 0.69
N SER A 40 18.12 -3.69 -0.42
CA SER A 40 19.47 -3.69 -1.00
C SER A 40 20.43 -2.75 -0.29
N GLY A 41 19.92 -1.73 0.41
CA GLY A 41 20.69 -0.61 0.96
C GLY A 41 21.31 0.27 -0.13
N ARG A 42 20.79 0.24 -1.36
CA ARG A 42 21.35 0.94 -2.51
C ARG A 42 20.29 1.66 -3.33
N THR A 43 20.67 2.77 -3.95
CA THR A 43 19.82 3.44 -4.93
C THR A 43 19.75 2.61 -6.23
N PRO A 44 18.58 2.51 -6.88
CA PRO A 44 18.45 1.79 -8.14
C PRO A 44 19.14 2.51 -9.31
N LEU A 45 19.36 3.82 -9.17
CA LEU A 45 20.00 4.67 -10.18
C LEU A 45 21.08 5.51 -9.50
N ALA A 46 22.34 5.16 -9.73
CA ALA A 46 23.49 5.98 -9.40
C ALA A 46 24.07 6.57 -10.70
N PHE A 47 23.79 7.84 -10.95
CA PHE A 47 24.30 8.53 -12.14
C PHE A 47 25.75 8.98 -11.91
N GLY A 48 26.61 8.85 -12.92
CA GLY A 48 27.95 9.44 -12.92
C GLY A 48 28.98 8.81 -11.97
N GLY A 49 28.82 7.55 -11.57
CA GLY A 49 29.79 6.84 -10.72
C GLY A 49 29.71 7.20 -9.23
N ALA A 50 28.63 7.86 -8.80
CA ALA A 50 28.35 8.10 -7.39
C ALA A 50 28.21 6.77 -6.61
N ASP A 51 28.61 6.77 -5.34
CA ASP A 51 28.42 5.63 -4.45
C ASP A 51 26.90 5.32 -4.32
N PRO A 52 26.44 4.12 -4.71
CA PRO A 52 25.03 3.79 -4.68
C PRO A 52 24.51 3.53 -3.26
N ARG A 53 25.38 3.41 -2.25
CA ARG A 53 24.97 3.10 -0.87
C ARG A 53 24.15 4.24 -0.27
N VAL A 54 23.02 3.90 0.33
CA VAL A 54 22.16 4.89 1.00
C VAL A 54 22.45 4.95 2.49
N GLN A 55 22.18 6.12 3.08
CA GLN A 55 22.33 6.35 4.51
C GLN A 55 21.18 5.72 5.32
N LEU A 56 21.40 5.55 6.62
CA LEU A 56 20.43 4.98 7.55
C LEU A 56 19.08 5.72 7.57
N ILE A 57 19.10 7.04 7.38
CA ILE A 57 17.89 7.90 7.29
C ILE A 57 16.92 7.47 6.19
N SER A 58 17.37 6.68 5.21
CA SER A 58 16.51 6.16 4.14
C SER A 58 15.60 5.00 4.60
N LEU A 59 15.75 4.49 5.83
CA LEU A 59 14.80 3.55 6.41
C LEU A 59 13.46 4.24 6.69
N PRO A 60 12.32 3.66 6.28
CA PRO A 60 11.02 4.28 6.48
C PRO A 60 10.69 4.58 7.95
N GLN A 61 11.22 3.77 8.88
CA GLN A 61 10.97 3.85 10.32
C GLN A 61 11.93 4.78 11.07
N ILE A 62 12.93 5.36 10.40
CA ILE A 62 13.90 6.27 11.02
C ILE A 62 13.54 7.71 10.67
N ASN A 63 13.39 8.54 11.70
CA ASN A 63 13.08 9.95 11.56
C ASN A 63 14.37 10.80 11.57
N GLN A 64 15.36 10.40 12.35
CA GLN A 64 16.65 11.07 12.42
C GLN A 64 17.77 10.06 12.61
N ALA A 65 18.85 10.20 11.84
CA ALA A 65 20.08 9.47 12.01
C ALA A 65 21.25 10.40 11.73
N GLN A 66 22.01 10.75 12.77
CA GLN A 66 23.20 11.59 12.66
C GLN A 66 24.42 10.79 13.10
N LEU A 67 25.36 10.62 12.18
CA LEU A 67 26.65 9.99 12.45
C LEU A 67 27.50 10.90 13.35
N ARG A 68 28.31 10.31 14.22
CA ARG A 68 29.33 11.06 14.96
C ARG A 68 30.44 11.51 14.00
N GLU A 69 31.16 12.56 14.36
CA GLU A 69 32.24 13.11 13.53
C GLU A 69 33.29 12.03 13.18
N GLY A 70 33.58 11.88 11.89
CA GLY A 70 34.50 10.87 11.36
C GLY A 70 33.90 9.48 11.13
N ALA A 71 32.65 9.22 11.57
CA ALA A 71 31.98 7.95 11.32
C ALA A 71 31.36 7.88 9.92
N VAL A 72 31.33 6.68 9.34
CA VAL A 72 30.68 6.38 8.07
C VAL A 72 29.77 5.19 8.29
N GLY A 73 28.51 5.30 7.87
CA GLY A 73 27.51 4.24 8.03
C GLY A 73 26.47 4.26 6.94
N TYR A 74 26.11 3.07 6.47
CA TYR A 74 25.15 2.88 5.39
C TYR A 74 24.09 1.85 5.76
N LEU A 75 22.98 1.91 5.05
CA LEU A 75 21.88 0.95 5.19
C LEU A 75 22.32 -0.49 4.88
N VAL A 76 23.34 -0.67 4.01
CA VAL A 76 23.88 -2.00 3.70
C VAL A 76 24.54 -2.69 4.89
N ASP A 77 24.99 -1.92 5.88
CA ASP A 77 25.71 -2.42 7.06
C ASP A 77 24.74 -3.01 8.10
N ILE A 78 23.45 -2.76 7.96
CA ILE A 78 22.39 -3.29 8.83
C ILE A 78 22.10 -4.76 8.49
N PRO A 79 21.80 -5.61 9.51
CA PRO A 79 21.33 -6.96 9.30
C PRO A 79 20.16 -7.05 8.30
N LEU A 80 20.25 -8.01 7.37
CA LEU A 80 19.25 -8.20 6.31
C LEU A 80 17.85 -8.46 6.88
N TRP A 81 17.73 -9.15 8.02
CA TRP A 81 16.43 -9.43 8.65
C TRP A 81 15.70 -8.14 9.07
N LEU A 82 16.44 -7.14 9.57
CA LEU A 82 15.87 -5.86 9.98
C LEU A 82 15.44 -5.05 8.76
N ARG A 83 16.27 -5.04 7.70
CA ARG A 83 15.91 -4.46 6.40
C ARG A 83 14.67 -5.13 5.79
N ALA A 84 14.58 -6.44 5.84
CA ALA A 84 13.43 -7.19 5.34
C ALA A 84 12.15 -6.86 6.11
N LEU A 85 12.25 -6.75 7.44
CA LEU A 85 11.13 -6.34 8.28
C LEU A 85 10.67 -4.91 7.95
N CYS A 86 11.60 -3.98 7.76
CA CYS A 86 11.31 -2.59 7.39
C CYS A 86 10.73 -2.45 5.98
N ALA A 87 11.07 -3.35 5.05
CA ALA A 87 10.52 -3.39 3.70
C ALA A 87 9.15 -4.08 3.60
N ALA A 88 8.76 -4.87 4.61
CA ALA A 88 7.54 -5.66 4.59
C ALA A 88 6.24 -4.84 4.41
N PRO A 89 6.07 -3.65 5.06
CA PRO A 89 4.89 -2.81 4.82
C PRO A 89 4.76 -2.38 3.35
N ALA A 90 5.86 -1.95 2.72
CA ALA A 90 5.87 -1.54 1.31
C ALA A 90 5.55 -2.72 0.37
N LEU A 91 6.09 -3.91 0.63
CA LEU A 91 5.78 -5.13 -0.14
C LEU A 91 4.31 -5.53 -0.02
N LEU A 92 3.74 -5.42 1.18
CA LEU A 92 2.31 -5.65 1.41
C LEU A 92 1.47 -4.65 0.62
N TYR A 93 1.88 -3.38 0.61
CA TYR A 93 1.18 -2.34 -0.13
C TYR A 93 1.19 -2.57 -1.65
N VAL A 94 2.29 -3.08 -2.22
CA VAL A 94 2.35 -3.49 -3.63
C VAL A 94 1.30 -4.56 -3.94
N ALA A 95 1.27 -5.65 -3.16
CA ALA A 95 0.32 -6.73 -3.37
C ALA A 95 -1.14 -6.24 -3.25
N LEU A 96 -1.39 -5.42 -2.23
CA LEU A 96 -2.69 -4.80 -2.00
C LEU A 96 -3.12 -3.92 -3.18
N ALA A 97 -2.28 -3.01 -3.65
CA ALA A 97 -2.62 -2.06 -4.71
C ALA A 97 -3.06 -2.81 -5.98
N LEU A 98 -2.37 -3.90 -6.33
CA LEU A 98 -2.74 -4.75 -7.46
C LEU A 98 -4.09 -5.45 -7.24
N VAL A 99 -4.30 -6.06 -6.07
CA VAL A 99 -5.56 -6.75 -5.75
C VAL A 99 -6.73 -5.76 -5.74
N ALA A 100 -6.56 -4.58 -5.14
CA ALA A 100 -7.56 -3.52 -5.12
C ALA A 100 -7.90 -3.03 -6.54
N ALA A 101 -6.89 -2.81 -7.38
CA ALA A 101 -7.10 -2.41 -8.78
C ALA A 101 -7.88 -3.45 -9.57
N VAL A 102 -7.57 -4.74 -9.39
CA VAL A 102 -8.30 -5.85 -10.04
C VAL A 102 -9.76 -5.89 -9.58
N LEU A 103 -10.03 -5.79 -8.27
CA LEU A 103 -11.38 -5.81 -7.73
C LEU A 103 -12.20 -4.59 -8.18
N LEU A 104 -11.62 -3.40 -8.13
CA LEU A 104 -12.26 -2.17 -8.64
C LEU A 104 -12.57 -2.27 -10.12
N THR A 105 -11.65 -2.79 -10.93
CA THR A 105 -11.88 -2.99 -12.37
C THR A 105 -13.03 -3.97 -12.62
N ARG A 106 -13.13 -5.06 -11.83
CA ARG A 106 -14.24 -6.02 -11.92
C ARG A 106 -15.57 -5.36 -11.56
N ILE A 107 -15.61 -4.55 -10.50
CA ILE A 107 -16.80 -3.78 -10.10
C ILE A 107 -17.23 -2.83 -11.21
N LEU A 108 -16.30 -2.00 -11.72
CA LEU A 108 -16.58 -1.03 -12.77
C LEU A 108 -17.04 -1.69 -14.07
N ARG A 109 -16.50 -2.88 -14.41
CA ARG A 109 -16.92 -3.63 -15.59
C ARG A 109 -18.39 -4.07 -15.50
N GLU A 110 -18.82 -4.58 -14.35
CA GLU A 110 -20.23 -4.98 -14.17
C GLU A 110 -21.18 -3.78 -14.14
N ILE A 111 -20.76 -2.66 -13.54
CA ILE A 111 -21.52 -1.40 -13.58
C ILE A 111 -21.66 -0.92 -15.03
N SER A 112 -20.59 -0.99 -15.83
CA SER A 112 -20.63 -0.61 -17.25
C SER A 112 -21.50 -1.53 -18.11
N ALA A 113 -21.73 -2.76 -17.65
CA ALA A 113 -22.61 -3.72 -18.30
C ALA A 113 -24.09 -3.53 -17.90
N GLY A 114 -24.42 -2.47 -17.16
CA GLY A 114 -25.79 -2.19 -16.71
C GLY A 114 -26.26 -3.07 -15.55
N ARG A 115 -25.34 -3.75 -14.85
CA ARG A 115 -25.65 -4.69 -13.76
C ARG A 115 -25.07 -4.24 -12.40
N PRO A 116 -25.34 -3.00 -11.94
CA PRO A 116 -24.72 -2.45 -10.73
C PRO A 116 -25.08 -3.19 -9.44
N PHE A 117 -26.27 -3.81 -9.39
CA PHE A 117 -26.75 -4.52 -8.19
C PHE A 117 -26.49 -6.03 -8.23
N ALA A 118 -25.81 -6.54 -9.26
CA ALA A 118 -25.58 -7.98 -9.39
C ALA A 118 -24.73 -8.53 -8.24
N ALA A 119 -24.96 -9.80 -7.89
CA ALA A 119 -24.22 -10.49 -6.82
C ALA A 119 -22.68 -10.39 -6.95
N PRO A 120 -22.07 -10.44 -8.16
CA PRO A 120 -20.63 -10.25 -8.33
C PRO A 120 -20.12 -8.87 -7.87
N VAL A 121 -20.89 -7.78 -8.10
CA VAL A 121 -20.51 -6.43 -7.65
C VAL A 121 -20.46 -6.39 -6.13
N ARG A 122 -21.52 -6.87 -5.47
CA ARG A 122 -21.61 -6.92 -4.00
C ARG A 122 -20.49 -7.76 -3.40
N LYS A 123 -20.21 -8.94 -3.97
CA LYS A 123 -19.12 -9.82 -3.50
C LYS A 123 -17.76 -9.15 -3.63
N ASN A 124 -17.49 -8.51 -4.78
CA ASN A 124 -16.21 -7.83 -5.01
C ASN A 124 -16.07 -6.56 -4.14
N MET A 125 -17.15 -5.80 -3.92
CA MET A 125 -17.14 -4.65 -3.00
C MET A 125 -16.86 -5.08 -1.57
N MET A 126 -17.54 -6.12 -1.09
CA MET A 126 -17.30 -6.68 0.24
C MET A 126 -15.85 -7.18 0.38
N ALA A 127 -15.36 -7.93 -0.61
CA ALA A 127 -13.98 -8.41 -0.63
C ALA A 127 -12.97 -7.25 -0.61
N LEU A 128 -13.16 -6.24 -1.46
CA LEU A 128 -12.31 -5.04 -1.50
C LEU A 128 -12.29 -4.35 -0.14
N SER A 129 -13.46 -4.17 0.47
CA SER A 129 -13.60 -3.47 1.74
C SER A 129 -12.91 -4.21 2.89
N LEU A 130 -13.10 -5.53 2.97
CA LEU A 130 -12.43 -6.38 3.96
C LEU A 130 -10.92 -6.41 3.74
N ILE A 131 -10.46 -6.45 2.49
CA ILE A 131 -9.04 -6.38 2.16
C ILE A 131 -8.45 -5.03 2.57
N LEU A 132 -9.12 -3.91 2.30
CA LEU A 132 -8.66 -2.58 2.71
C LEU A 132 -8.58 -2.42 4.23
N ILE A 133 -9.52 -3.01 4.99
CA ILE A 133 -9.45 -2.98 6.45
C ILE A 133 -8.33 -3.91 6.94
N GLY A 134 -8.36 -5.18 6.53
CA GLY A 134 -7.44 -6.20 7.03
C GLY A 134 -5.99 -5.92 6.66
N ALA A 135 -5.72 -5.57 5.41
CA ALA A 135 -4.37 -5.23 4.98
C ALA A 135 -3.91 -3.87 5.53
N GLY A 136 -4.83 -2.93 5.80
CA GLY A 136 -4.48 -1.65 6.43
C GLY A 136 -4.05 -1.84 7.88
N LEU A 137 -4.77 -2.69 8.61
CA LEU A 137 -4.38 -3.11 9.96
C LEU A 137 -3.05 -3.87 9.95
N LEU A 138 -2.90 -4.84 9.03
CA LEU A 138 -1.66 -5.62 8.90
C LEU A 138 -0.46 -4.74 8.53
N TYR A 139 -0.66 -3.73 7.67
CA TYR A 139 0.37 -2.76 7.34
C TYR A 139 0.82 -2.01 8.61
N GLY A 140 -0.13 -1.46 9.36
CA GLY A 140 0.17 -0.71 10.57
C GLY A 140 0.86 -1.56 11.65
N THR A 141 0.48 -2.84 11.79
CA THR A 141 1.15 -3.75 12.73
C THR A 141 2.55 -4.13 12.29
N LEU A 142 2.77 -4.37 10.98
CA LEU A 142 4.11 -4.62 10.44
C LEU A 142 5.02 -3.41 10.62
N ASP A 143 4.52 -2.20 10.36
CA ASP A 143 5.29 -0.98 10.51
C ASP A 143 5.60 -0.68 11.99
N ALA A 144 4.64 -0.91 12.88
CA ALA A 144 4.87 -0.81 14.32
C ALA A 144 5.90 -1.84 14.82
N ALA A 145 5.84 -3.08 14.31
CA ALA A 145 6.81 -4.12 14.65
C ALA A 145 8.21 -3.78 14.12
N ALA A 146 8.31 -3.28 12.88
CA ALA A 146 9.56 -2.81 12.30
C ALA A 146 10.15 -1.65 13.11
N GLY A 147 9.35 -0.62 13.41
CA GLY A 147 9.79 0.52 14.20
C GLY A 147 10.23 0.11 15.61
N ARG A 148 9.51 -0.81 16.25
CA ARG A 148 9.90 -1.36 17.55
C ARG A 148 11.20 -2.15 17.48
N ALA A 149 11.37 -3.01 16.49
CA ALA A 149 12.61 -3.76 16.30
C ALA A 149 13.81 -2.83 16.05
N VAL A 150 13.64 -1.81 15.20
CA VAL A 150 14.67 -0.78 14.97
C VAL A 150 14.98 -0.03 16.26
N PHE A 151 13.98 0.34 17.05
CA PHE A 151 14.17 1.01 18.34
C PHE A 151 14.94 0.14 19.34
N GLU A 152 14.57 -1.13 19.48
CA GLU A 152 15.24 -2.07 20.37
C GLU A 152 16.72 -2.26 19.96
N VAL A 153 16.97 -2.45 18.66
CA VAL A 153 18.34 -2.56 18.10
C VAL A 153 19.13 -1.26 18.28
N ALA A 154 18.52 -0.09 18.04
CA ALA A 154 19.16 1.19 18.22
C ALA A 154 19.48 1.48 19.69
N SER A 155 18.68 0.97 20.64
CA SER A 155 18.87 1.23 22.07
C SER A 155 20.12 0.57 22.67
N ASP A 156 20.72 -0.41 21.97
CA ASP A 156 21.92 -1.13 22.41
C ASP A 156 23.22 -0.37 22.07
N PHE A 157 23.28 0.93 22.38
CA PHE A 157 24.39 1.86 22.09
C PHE A 157 25.76 1.51 22.72
N ARG A 158 25.92 0.34 23.36
CA ARG A 158 27.07 0.03 24.23
C ARG A 158 27.87 -1.22 23.85
N THR A 159 27.52 -1.89 22.75
CA THR A 159 28.22 -3.08 22.25
C THR A 159 29.28 -2.70 21.21
N GLU A 160 30.45 -3.36 21.25
CA GLU A 160 31.56 -3.13 20.31
C GLU A 160 31.16 -3.39 18.84
N ASP A 161 30.15 -4.25 18.62
CA ASP A 161 29.51 -4.50 17.33
C ASP A 161 28.14 -3.81 17.27
N PHE A 162 28.11 -2.47 17.18
CA PHE A 162 26.84 -1.76 17.14
C PHE A 162 25.99 -2.24 15.96
N PRO A 163 24.78 -2.79 16.20
CA PRO A 163 24.05 -3.56 15.19
C PRO A 163 23.51 -2.75 14.01
N LEU A 164 23.61 -1.41 14.05
CA LEU A 164 23.31 -0.53 12.92
C LEU A 164 24.56 -0.15 12.09
N GLY A 165 25.70 -0.79 12.36
CA GLY A 165 26.88 -0.79 11.51
C GLY A 165 27.77 0.45 11.56
N ALA A 166 27.42 1.48 12.36
CA ALA A 166 28.23 2.69 12.50
C ALA A 166 27.97 3.41 13.83
N ASP A 167 28.85 4.35 14.21
CA ASP A 167 28.69 5.18 15.41
C ASP A 167 27.80 6.39 15.14
N TYR A 168 26.62 6.42 15.78
CA TYR A 168 25.64 7.50 15.64
C TYR A 168 25.59 8.36 16.90
N ALA A 169 25.62 9.68 16.70
CA ALA A 169 25.40 10.66 17.76
C ALA A 169 23.91 10.75 18.16
N VAL A 170 23.00 10.61 17.19
CA VAL A 170 21.56 10.68 17.39
C VAL A 170 20.86 9.68 16.48
N ILE A 171 19.97 8.86 17.05
CA ILE A 171 19.00 8.05 16.31
C ILE A 171 17.62 8.30 16.91
N SER A 172 16.65 8.63 16.07
CA SER A 172 15.24 8.68 16.46
C SER A 172 14.38 7.89 15.48
N THR A 173 13.40 7.17 16.04
CA THR A 173 12.45 6.38 15.26
C THR A 173 11.17 7.18 15.06
N ASP A 174 10.52 6.97 13.91
CA ASP A 174 9.24 7.56 13.60
C ASP A 174 8.10 6.82 14.33
N ALA A 175 6.98 7.50 14.54
CA ALA A 175 5.78 6.83 15.03
C ALA A 175 5.26 5.85 13.96
N PRO A 176 4.66 4.72 14.35
CA PRO A 176 4.11 3.77 13.39
C PRO A 176 3.09 4.43 12.46
N ARG A 177 3.25 4.22 11.16
CA ARG A 177 2.41 4.78 10.10
C ARG A 177 1.16 3.93 9.93
N TRP A 178 0.06 4.43 10.47
CA TRP A 178 -1.25 3.81 10.32
C TRP A 178 -1.94 4.33 9.05
N PRO A 179 -2.32 3.46 8.10
CA PRO A 179 -2.96 3.88 6.85
C PRO A 179 -4.45 4.15 7.08
N TYR A 180 -4.78 5.16 7.87
CA TYR A 180 -6.16 5.46 8.28
C TYR A 180 -7.11 5.64 7.10
N PHE A 181 -6.67 6.31 6.03
CA PHE A 181 -7.47 6.50 4.82
C PHE A 181 -7.87 5.18 4.15
N MET A 182 -6.98 4.19 4.16
CA MET A 182 -7.25 2.87 3.60
C MET A 182 -8.30 2.13 4.43
N ILE A 183 -8.13 2.15 5.77
CA ILE A 183 -9.05 1.50 6.71
C ILE A 183 -10.43 2.16 6.63
N THR A 184 -10.51 3.49 6.68
CA THR A 184 -11.78 4.23 6.60
C THR A 184 -12.47 4.04 5.25
N SER A 185 -11.73 4.02 4.14
CA SER A 185 -12.28 3.70 2.81
C SER A 185 -12.88 2.30 2.76
N GLY A 186 -12.26 1.32 3.43
CA GLY A 186 -12.82 -0.01 3.58
C GLY A 186 -14.11 -0.02 4.40
N VAL A 187 -14.17 0.72 5.52
CA VAL A 187 -15.41 0.85 6.33
C VAL A 187 -16.54 1.50 5.52
N VAL A 188 -16.24 2.57 4.79
CA VAL A 188 -17.20 3.22 3.88
C VAL A 188 -17.65 2.23 2.78
N GLY A 189 -16.72 1.46 2.22
CA GLY A 189 -17.02 0.41 1.25
C GLY A 189 -17.97 -0.66 1.78
N LEU A 190 -17.82 -1.09 3.04
CA LEU A 190 -18.76 -2.01 3.70
C LEU A 190 -20.15 -1.39 3.85
N ALA A 191 -20.22 -0.13 4.29
CA ALA A 191 -21.49 0.59 4.41
C ALA A 191 -22.20 0.69 3.05
N LEU A 192 -21.47 1.04 1.99
CA LEU A 192 -21.99 1.08 0.62
C LEU A 192 -22.42 -0.31 0.14
N SER A 193 -21.65 -1.36 0.42
CA SER A 193 -22.02 -2.73 0.06
C SER A 193 -23.32 -3.18 0.75
N SER A 194 -23.55 -2.73 1.99
CA SER A 194 -24.81 -2.97 2.71
C SER A 194 -25.98 -2.23 2.05
N ALA A 195 -25.78 -0.96 1.69
CA ALA A 195 -26.77 -0.16 0.96
C ALA A 195 -27.12 -0.79 -0.41
N PHE A 196 -26.14 -1.25 -1.17
CA PHE A 196 -26.36 -1.95 -2.45
C PHE A 196 -27.12 -3.26 -2.28
N LYS A 197 -26.94 -3.98 -1.17
CA LYS A 197 -27.73 -5.17 -0.86
C LYS A 197 -29.21 -4.83 -0.65
N ALA A 198 -29.50 -3.73 0.04
CA ALA A 198 -30.88 -3.27 0.21
C ALA A 198 -31.49 -2.80 -1.13
N GLY A 199 -30.75 -2.03 -1.93
CA GLY A 199 -31.20 -1.59 -3.25
C GLY A 199 -31.45 -2.75 -4.23
N GLY A 200 -30.61 -3.79 -4.21
CA GLY A 200 -30.81 -4.98 -5.05
C GLY A 200 -32.09 -5.75 -4.70
N ARG A 201 -32.45 -5.84 -3.41
CA ARG A 201 -33.71 -6.47 -2.97
C ARG A 201 -34.93 -5.71 -3.50
N LEU A 202 -34.90 -4.38 -3.46
CA LEU A 202 -35.99 -3.56 -3.99
C LEU A 202 -36.17 -3.75 -5.51
N GLN A 203 -35.07 -3.95 -6.25
CA GLN A 203 -35.14 -4.23 -7.68
C GLN A 203 -35.75 -5.61 -7.95
N GLU A 204 -35.33 -6.64 -7.20
CA GLU A 204 -35.89 -8.00 -7.31
C GLU A 204 -37.39 -8.04 -6.94
N GLU A 205 -37.81 -7.29 -5.91
CA GLU A 205 -39.22 -7.18 -5.49
C GLU A 205 -40.07 -6.43 -6.53
N ASN A 206 -39.54 -5.40 -7.19
CA ASN A 206 -40.27 -4.62 -8.19
C ASN A 206 -40.38 -5.34 -9.55
N ASP A 207 -39.34 -6.07 -9.97
CA ASP A 207 -39.37 -6.88 -11.20
C ASP A 207 -40.35 -8.07 -11.09
N GLY A 208 -40.68 -8.52 -9.87
CA GLY A 208 -41.66 -9.58 -9.62
C GLY A 208 -43.14 -9.13 -9.63
N LEU A 209 -43.40 -7.82 -9.71
CA LEU A 209 -44.75 -7.23 -9.70
C LEU A 209 -45.28 -6.85 -11.10
N VAL A 210 -44.47 -7.03 -12.15
CA VAL A 210 -44.81 -6.70 -13.55
C VAL A 210 -45.10 -7.97 -14.36
#